data_AF-A0A752CCC7-F1
#
_entry.id   AF-A0A752CCC7-F1
#
_cell.length_a   1.000
_cell.length_b   1.000
_cell.length_c   1.000
_cell.angle_alpha   90.00
_cell.angle_beta   90.00
_cell.angle_gamma   90.00
#
_symmetry.space_group_name_H-M   'P 1'
#
loop_
_entity.id
_entity.type
_entity.pdbx_description
1 polymer ?
#
loop_
_entity_poly.entity_id
_entity_poly.type
_entity_poly.pdbx_seq_one_letter_code
_entity_poly.pdbx_strand_id
1 'polypeptide(L)'
;MCINYPARYETGDIVFTCIGSALFGQISAASRCWCNHVGMITGHNGEDYLVAESRVPFSTVTTLSRFIRRSAGKHYAVKRLKGGLTRTQKRDVLSQVQPRLHKLYHTGFSYDSSRQFCSKFVFDICHEALSVRVGKIETFGELLQNNPDARLTFWKCWFLGAIPWSRRTITPASLWRNPDLALIFHNKKTECDDGSLKLWERNYR
;
A
#
# COMPACT_ATOMS: atom_id res chain seq x y z
N MET A 1 9.90 -16.94 19.30
CA MET A 1 10.71 -15.85 19.89
C MET A 1 10.10 -14.53 19.44
N CYS A 2 9.80 -13.58 20.33
CA CYS A 2 9.20 -12.31 19.90
C CYS A 2 10.15 -11.53 18.97
N ILE A 3 9.66 -11.07 17.83
CA ILE A 3 10.44 -10.23 16.92
C ILE A 3 10.50 -8.82 17.49
N ASN A 4 11.72 -8.31 17.71
CA ASN A 4 11.90 -6.97 18.22
C ASN A 4 11.83 -5.95 17.08
N TYR A 5 10.85 -5.06 17.13
CA TYR A 5 10.68 -3.95 16.19
C TYR A 5 11.11 -2.63 16.86
N PRO A 6 11.63 -1.67 16.07
CA PRO A 6 12.13 -0.39 16.60
C PRO A 6 11.05 0.53 17.17
N ALA A 7 9.77 0.21 16.94
CA ALA A 7 8.63 0.93 17.47
C ALA A 7 7.51 -0.06 17.82
N ARG A 8 6.61 0.36 18.70
CA ARG A 8 5.40 -0.39 19.03
C ARG A 8 4.29 -0.06 18.03
N TYR A 9 3.83 -1.08 17.32
CA TYR A 9 2.74 -0.95 16.37
C TYR A 9 1.40 -1.32 17.00
N GLU A 10 0.33 -0.85 16.41
CA GLU A 10 -1.02 -1.01 16.93
C GLU A 10 -2.00 -1.36 15.81
N THR A 11 -3.12 -2.00 16.17
CA THR A 11 -4.22 -2.22 15.24
C THR A 11 -4.64 -0.92 14.56
N GLY A 12 -4.71 -0.94 13.23
CA GLY A 12 -5.00 0.23 12.40
C GLY A 12 -3.77 0.92 11.80
N ASP A 13 -2.56 0.59 12.25
CA ASP A 13 -1.34 1.08 11.61
C ASP A 13 -1.23 0.57 10.18
N ILE A 14 -0.86 1.45 9.25
CA ILE A 14 -0.71 1.14 7.84
C ILE A 14 0.76 0.90 7.54
N VAL A 15 1.07 -0.29 7.00
CA VAL A 15 2.42 -0.71 6.64
C VAL A 15 2.61 -0.55 5.14
N PHE A 16 3.66 0.16 4.74
CA PHE A 16 4.03 0.42 3.36
C PHE A 16 5.30 -0.37 3.01
N THR A 17 5.33 -0.98 1.82
CA THR A 17 6.47 -1.74 1.30
C THR A 17 6.66 -1.50 -0.21
N CYS A 18 7.80 -1.93 -0.74
CA CYS A 18 8.13 -1.92 -2.16
C CYS A 18 8.41 -3.33 -2.65
N ILE A 19 7.46 -3.96 -3.32
CA ILE A 19 7.65 -5.26 -3.96
C ILE A 19 8.54 -5.07 -5.18
N GLY A 20 9.72 -5.70 -5.16
CA GLY A 20 10.79 -5.49 -6.14
C GLY A 20 10.64 -6.21 -7.48
N SER A 21 9.45 -6.72 -7.82
CA SER A 21 9.26 -7.30 -9.15
C SER A 21 9.12 -6.20 -10.20
N ALA A 22 9.63 -6.44 -11.42
CA ALA A 22 9.55 -5.48 -12.53
C ALA A 22 8.11 -4.98 -12.79
N LEU A 23 7.13 -5.85 -12.51
CA LEU A 23 5.71 -5.57 -12.62
C LEU A 23 5.20 -4.51 -11.65
N PHE A 24 5.59 -4.62 -10.37
CA PHE A 24 5.17 -3.69 -9.32
C PHE A 24 6.06 -2.44 -9.26
N GLY A 25 7.31 -2.52 -9.77
CA GLY A 25 8.20 -1.38 -9.90
C GLY A 25 7.64 -0.26 -10.80
N GLN A 26 6.92 -0.63 -11.87
CA GLN A 26 6.27 0.36 -12.74
C GLN A 26 5.09 1.07 -12.07
N ILE A 27 4.45 0.45 -11.07
CA ILE A 27 3.40 1.09 -10.25
C ILE A 27 4.02 2.13 -9.30
N SER A 28 5.17 1.84 -8.70
CA SER A 28 5.96 2.83 -7.93
C SER A 28 6.35 4.03 -8.80
N ALA A 29 6.87 3.76 -10.01
CA ALA A 29 7.27 4.80 -10.96
C ALA A 29 6.09 5.67 -11.39
N ALA A 30 4.98 5.05 -11.79
CA ALA A 30 3.77 5.76 -12.22
C ALA A 30 3.09 6.57 -11.12
N SER A 31 3.43 6.34 -9.84
CA SER A 31 2.85 7.08 -8.71
C SER A 31 3.86 8.00 -8.01
N ARG A 32 5.10 8.08 -8.54
CA ARG A 32 6.26 8.80 -7.99
C ARG A 32 6.41 8.57 -6.49
N CYS A 33 6.34 7.31 -6.11
CA CYS A 33 6.42 6.90 -4.72
C CYS A 33 7.23 5.62 -4.60
N TRP A 34 8.02 5.51 -3.54
CA TRP A 34 8.84 4.32 -3.31
C TRP A 34 7.98 3.08 -3.04
N CYS A 35 6.82 3.24 -2.41
CA CYS A 35 5.95 2.13 -2.06
C CYS A 35 4.95 1.79 -3.17
N ASN A 36 4.77 0.49 -3.43
CA ASN A 36 3.76 -0.05 -4.35
C ASN A 36 2.84 -1.08 -3.69
N HIS A 37 3.03 -1.33 -2.39
CA HIS A 37 2.19 -2.28 -1.65
C HIS A 37 1.94 -1.81 -0.23
N VAL A 38 0.73 -2.08 0.25
CA VAL A 38 0.27 -1.68 1.59
C VAL A 38 -0.53 -2.79 2.27
N GLY A 39 -0.48 -2.78 3.59
CA GLY A 39 -1.31 -3.61 4.46
C GLY A 39 -1.63 -2.87 5.76
N MET A 40 -2.45 -3.48 6.60
CA MET A 40 -2.86 -2.90 7.89
C MET A 40 -2.54 -3.86 9.04
N ILE A 41 -1.94 -3.35 10.12
CA ILE A 41 -1.75 -4.09 11.35
C ILE A 41 -3.11 -4.41 11.97
N THR A 42 -3.35 -5.68 12.29
CA THR A 42 -4.61 -6.15 12.90
C THR A 42 -4.42 -6.68 14.32
N GLY A 43 -3.19 -6.88 14.76
CA GLY A 43 -2.91 -7.32 16.12
C GLY A 43 -1.53 -7.92 16.25
N HIS A 44 -1.35 -8.71 17.30
CA HIS A 44 -0.10 -9.41 17.61
C HIS A 44 -0.44 -10.81 18.11
N ASN A 45 0.22 -11.85 17.61
CA ASN A 45 -0.06 -13.25 17.97
C ASN A 45 0.78 -13.78 19.14
N GLY A 46 1.53 -12.90 19.81
CA GLY A 46 2.50 -13.23 20.84
C GLY A 46 3.93 -13.34 20.32
N GLU A 47 4.12 -13.53 19.02
CA GLU A 47 5.45 -13.62 18.39
C GLU A 47 5.75 -12.47 17.44
N ASP A 48 4.78 -12.10 16.61
CA ASP A 48 4.90 -11.08 15.57
C ASP A 48 3.58 -10.30 15.41
N TYR A 49 3.66 -9.13 14.79
CA TYR A 49 2.48 -8.39 14.36
C TYR A 49 1.80 -9.09 13.19
N LEU A 50 0.48 -9.00 13.14
CA LEU A 50 -0.33 -9.51 12.04
C LEU A 50 -0.70 -8.38 11.09
N VAL A 51 -0.54 -8.63 9.79
CA VAL A 51 -0.82 -7.68 8.71
C VAL A 51 -1.92 -8.28 7.82
N ALA A 52 -3.06 -7.60 7.76
CA ALA A 52 -4.06 -7.89 6.74
C ALA A 52 -3.69 -7.16 5.44
N GLU A 53 -3.76 -7.87 4.32
CA GLU A 53 -3.40 -7.35 3.01
C GLU A 53 -4.27 -7.96 1.90
N SER A 54 -4.40 -7.22 0.80
CA SER A 54 -4.85 -7.78 -0.48
C SER A 54 -3.64 -7.96 -1.40
N ARG A 55 -3.37 -9.22 -1.79
CA ARG A 55 -2.26 -9.60 -2.69
C ARG A 55 -2.73 -10.67 -3.67
N VAL A 56 -1.93 -10.94 -4.70
CA VAL A 56 -2.21 -12.05 -5.62
C VAL A 56 -2.00 -13.40 -4.91
N PRO A 57 -2.91 -14.38 -5.08
CA PRO A 57 -4.22 -14.29 -5.74
C PRO A 57 -5.37 -13.82 -4.82
N PHE A 58 -5.22 -13.94 -3.50
CA PHE A 58 -6.26 -13.62 -2.53
C PHE A 58 -5.78 -12.71 -1.41
N SER A 59 -6.69 -11.89 -0.87
CA SER A 59 -6.49 -11.20 0.41
C SER A 59 -6.37 -12.18 1.58
N THR A 60 -5.51 -11.83 2.53
CA THR A 60 -5.10 -12.72 3.62
C THR A 60 -4.55 -11.94 4.80
N VAL A 61 -4.25 -12.65 5.89
CA VAL A 61 -3.47 -12.16 7.02
C VAL A 61 -2.12 -12.87 6.99
N THR A 62 -1.04 -12.10 7.14
CA THR A 62 0.32 -12.62 7.25
C THR A 62 1.01 -12.01 8.47
N THR A 63 2.23 -12.45 8.77
CA THR A 63 3.04 -11.83 9.83
C THR A 63 3.82 -10.64 9.26
N LEU A 64 4.11 -9.64 10.08
CA LEU A 64 4.82 -8.43 9.63
C LEU A 64 6.22 -8.76 9.10
N SER A 65 6.91 -9.72 9.72
CA SER A 65 8.21 -10.21 9.21
C SER A 65 8.11 -10.82 7.80
N ARG A 66 7.06 -11.59 7.51
CA ARG A 66 6.81 -12.16 6.17
C ARG A 66 6.39 -11.08 5.19
N PHE A 67 5.61 -10.09 5.64
CA PHE A 67 5.23 -8.94 4.84
C PHE A 67 6.47 -8.14 4.40
N ILE A 68 7.34 -7.78 5.34
CA ILE A 68 8.60 -7.04 5.10
C ILE A 68 9.57 -7.84 4.23
N ARG A 69 9.64 -9.16 4.39
CA ARG A 69 10.56 -10.03 3.61
C ARG A 69 10.33 -9.95 2.10
N ARG A 70 9.11 -9.65 1.66
CA ARG A 70 8.79 -9.48 0.23
C ARG A 70 9.18 -8.10 -0.31
N SER A 71 9.54 -7.18 0.58
CA SER A 71 9.96 -5.84 0.19
C SER A 71 11.43 -5.83 -0.25
N ALA A 72 11.72 -5.12 -1.33
CA ALA A 72 13.07 -4.90 -1.83
C ALA A 72 13.93 -4.29 -0.70
N GLY A 73 15.08 -4.91 -0.43
CA GLY A 73 15.97 -4.48 0.65
C GLY A 73 15.33 -4.49 2.05
N LYS A 74 14.21 -5.21 2.25
CA LYS A 74 13.38 -5.16 3.47
C LYS A 74 12.94 -3.73 3.81
N HIS A 75 12.79 -2.85 2.81
CA HIS A 75 12.38 -1.45 3.00
C HIS A 75 10.91 -1.38 3.41
N TYR A 76 10.59 -0.74 4.53
CA TYR A 76 9.23 -0.56 4.97
C TYR A 76 9.06 0.72 5.79
N ALA A 77 7.82 1.18 5.85
CA ALA A 77 7.41 2.26 6.73
C ALA A 77 6.08 1.92 7.37
N VAL A 78 5.83 2.49 8.54
CA VAL A 78 4.57 2.36 9.26
C VAL A 78 4.04 3.75 9.53
N LYS A 79 2.78 4.00 9.15
CA LYS A 79 2.07 5.22 9.50
C LYS A 79 0.82 4.93 10.32
N ARG A 80 0.45 5.88 11.17
CA ARG A 80 -0.72 5.81 12.06
C ARG A 80 -1.60 7.03 11.83
N LEU A 81 -2.91 6.87 11.95
CA LEU A 81 -3.83 8.01 11.98
C LEU A 81 -3.47 8.95 13.15
N LYS A 82 -3.35 10.25 12.87
CA LYS A 82 -3.10 11.26 13.91
C LYS A 82 -4.17 11.18 15.00
N GLY A 83 -3.74 11.26 16.25
CA GLY A 83 -4.61 11.05 17.42
C GLY A 83 -4.78 9.58 17.83
N GLY A 84 -4.31 8.62 17.01
CA GLY A 84 -4.46 7.19 17.28
C GLY A 84 -5.91 6.71 17.14
N LEU A 85 -6.14 5.45 17.51
CA LEU A 85 -7.48 4.84 17.50
C LEU A 85 -7.89 4.45 18.92
N THR A 86 -9.12 4.78 19.28
CA THR A 86 -9.77 4.27 20.49
C THR A 86 -9.95 2.75 20.43
N ARG A 87 -10.22 2.12 21.57
CA ARG A 87 -10.50 0.67 21.64
C ARG A 87 -11.69 0.27 20.75
N THR A 88 -12.74 1.09 20.73
CA THR A 88 -13.92 0.91 19.87
C THR A 88 -13.54 0.97 18.40
N GLN A 89 -12.84 2.02 17.98
CA GLN A 89 -12.38 2.16 16.59
C GLN A 89 -11.46 1.01 16.15
N LYS A 90 -10.58 0.51 17.03
CA LYS A 90 -9.77 -0.68 16.73
C LYS A 90 -10.62 -1.92 16.48
N ARG A 91 -11.68 -2.13 17.28
CA ARG A 91 -12.63 -3.23 17.06
C ARG A 91 -13.38 -3.06 15.73
N ASP A 92 -13.80 -1.85 15.40
CA ASP A 92 -14.54 -1.58 14.17
C ASP A 92 -13.64 -1.75 12.93
N VAL A 93 -12.35 -1.42 13.03
CA VAL A 93 -11.35 -1.78 12.00
C VAL A 93 -11.27 -3.29 11.80
N LEU A 94 -11.21 -4.06 12.90
CA LEU A 94 -11.11 -5.53 12.81
C LEU A 94 -12.37 -6.18 12.24
N SER A 95 -13.56 -5.63 12.53
CA SER A 95 -14.81 -6.13 11.95
C SER A 95 -14.86 -5.91 10.44
N GLN A 96 -14.21 -4.86 9.92
CA GLN A 96 -14.11 -4.62 8.47
C GLN A 96 -13.09 -5.51 7.75
N VAL A 97 -12.09 -6.04 8.46
CA VAL A 97 -11.05 -6.91 7.87
C VAL A 97 -11.64 -8.26 7.47
N GLN A 98 -12.38 -8.92 8.36
CA GLN A 98 -12.88 -10.29 8.15
C GLN A 98 -13.66 -10.50 6.85
N PRO A 99 -14.69 -9.68 6.51
CA PRO A 99 -15.46 -9.86 5.27
C PRO A 99 -14.64 -9.60 4.00
N ARG A 100 -13.44 -9.01 4.14
CA ARG A 100 -12.53 -8.68 3.03
C ARG A 100 -11.44 -9.74 2.82
N LEU A 101 -11.33 -10.75 3.67
CA LEU A 101 -10.37 -11.85 3.47
C LEU A 101 -10.83 -12.83 2.38
N HIS A 102 -9.87 -13.53 1.78
CA HIS A 102 -10.08 -14.52 0.71
C HIS A 102 -10.76 -13.97 -0.56
N LYS A 103 -10.71 -12.65 -0.77
CA LYS A 103 -11.23 -11.98 -1.97
C LYS A 103 -10.15 -11.97 -3.06
N LEU A 104 -10.56 -12.19 -4.31
CA LEU A 104 -9.66 -12.20 -5.47
C LEU A 104 -9.00 -10.83 -5.68
N TYR A 105 -7.72 -10.87 -6.06
CA TYR A 105 -6.96 -9.68 -6.42
C TYR A 105 -7.41 -9.11 -7.78
N HIS A 106 -7.45 -7.78 -7.89
CA HIS A 106 -7.79 -7.06 -9.12
C HIS A 106 -6.55 -6.42 -9.74
N THR A 107 -5.93 -7.11 -10.69
CA THR A 107 -4.73 -6.64 -11.41
C THR A 107 -4.96 -5.38 -12.26
N GLY A 108 -6.21 -5.11 -12.68
CA GLY A 108 -6.55 -3.87 -13.39
C GLY A 108 -6.84 -2.65 -12.51
N PHE A 109 -6.59 -2.76 -11.19
CA PHE A 109 -6.79 -1.72 -10.15
C PHE A 109 -8.09 -0.89 -10.24
N SER A 110 -9.22 -1.54 -10.52
CA SER A 110 -10.52 -0.88 -10.60
C SER A 110 -11.13 -0.71 -9.21
N TYR A 111 -11.27 0.53 -8.76
CA TYR A 111 -11.92 0.85 -7.48
C TYR A 111 -13.36 0.33 -7.45
N ASP A 112 -14.07 0.36 -8.58
CA ASP A 112 -15.48 -0.03 -8.69
C ASP A 112 -15.70 -1.54 -8.80
N SER A 113 -14.64 -2.35 -8.85
CA SER A 113 -14.76 -3.81 -8.92
C SER A 113 -15.11 -4.43 -7.57
N SER A 114 -15.83 -5.55 -7.56
CA SER A 114 -16.01 -6.41 -6.38
C SER A 114 -14.72 -7.09 -5.90
N ARG A 115 -13.70 -7.19 -6.77
CA ARG A 115 -12.35 -7.66 -6.44
C ARG A 115 -11.54 -6.56 -5.75
N GLN A 116 -10.44 -6.93 -5.11
CA GLN A 116 -9.67 -6.02 -4.24
C GLN A 116 -8.22 -5.88 -4.68
N PHE A 117 -7.57 -4.80 -4.29
CA PHE A 117 -6.13 -4.61 -4.39
C PHE A 117 -5.65 -3.86 -3.15
N CYS A 118 -4.35 -3.86 -2.90
CA CYS A 118 -3.76 -3.48 -1.61
C CYS A 118 -4.23 -2.11 -1.07
N SER A 119 -4.15 -1.05 -1.88
CA SER A 119 -4.56 0.30 -1.48
C SER A 119 -6.07 0.43 -1.30
N LYS A 120 -6.88 -0.17 -2.17
CA LYS A 120 -8.34 -0.22 -2.00
C LYS A 120 -8.72 -0.93 -0.70
N PHE A 121 -8.08 -2.07 -0.41
CA PHE A 121 -8.33 -2.85 0.80
C PHE A 121 -8.18 -2.00 2.07
N VAL A 122 -7.06 -1.29 2.20
CA VAL A 122 -6.77 -0.44 3.36
C VAL A 122 -7.70 0.78 3.39
N PHE A 123 -7.92 1.43 2.23
CA PHE A 123 -8.79 2.59 2.14
C PHE A 123 -10.23 2.26 2.57
N ASP A 124 -10.83 1.19 2.04
CA ASP A 124 -12.21 0.80 2.34
C ASP A 124 -12.37 0.49 3.84
N ILE A 125 -11.38 -0.17 4.47
CA ILE A 125 -11.41 -0.42 5.93
C ILE A 125 -11.43 0.89 6.71
N CYS A 126 -10.51 1.82 6.41
CA CYS A 126 -10.49 3.12 7.09
C CYS A 126 -11.77 3.93 6.83
N HIS A 127 -12.28 3.88 5.61
CA HIS A 127 -13.48 4.63 5.25
C HIS A 127 -14.72 4.08 5.97
N GLU A 128 -14.93 2.76 5.96
CA GLU A 128 -16.12 2.14 6.54
C GLU A 128 -16.05 2.05 8.07
N ALA A 129 -14.88 1.76 8.65
CA ALA A 129 -14.75 1.65 10.11
C ALA A 129 -14.62 3.01 10.81
N LEU A 130 -13.97 3.99 10.16
CA LEU A 130 -13.54 5.23 10.83
C LEU A 130 -14.13 6.49 10.18
N SER A 131 -14.82 6.37 9.04
CA SER A 131 -15.23 7.53 8.23
C SER A 131 -14.06 8.42 7.79
N VAL A 132 -12.85 7.85 7.71
CA VAL A 132 -11.63 8.57 7.32
C VAL A 132 -11.22 8.21 5.90
N ARG A 133 -10.99 9.22 5.07
CA ARG A 133 -10.45 9.07 3.71
C ARG A 133 -8.93 9.15 3.73
N VAL A 134 -8.28 8.02 4.02
CA VAL A 134 -6.81 7.93 4.10
C VAL A 134 -6.08 8.01 2.75
N GLY A 135 -6.79 8.19 1.64
CA GLY A 135 -6.20 8.35 0.31
C GLY A 135 -7.14 9.04 -0.66
N LYS A 136 -6.60 9.40 -1.83
CA LYS A 136 -7.37 10.04 -2.92
C LYS A 136 -7.77 8.98 -3.93
N ILE A 137 -9.07 8.92 -4.24
CA ILE A 137 -9.59 8.21 -5.41
C ILE A 137 -9.44 9.15 -6.60
N GLU A 138 -8.82 8.66 -7.67
CA GLU A 138 -8.60 9.40 -8.91
C GLU A 138 -8.77 8.45 -10.11
N THR A 139 -8.93 9.01 -11.30
CA THR A 139 -9.00 8.25 -12.55
C THR A 139 -7.60 7.83 -13.01
N PHE A 140 -7.50 6.79 -13.84
CA PHE A 140 -6.25 6.44 -14.52
C PHE A 140 -5.73 7.60 -15.40
N GLY A 141 -6.61 8.40 -15.98
CA GLY A 141 -6.28 9.64 -16.69
C GLY A 141 -5.52 10.63 -15.80
N GLU A 142 -6.10 11.00 -14.67
CA GLU A 142 -5.46 11.89 -13.70
C GLU A 142 -4.14 11.29 -13.20
N LEU A 143 -4.12 10.01 -12.85
CA LEU A 143 -2.93 9.33 -12.36
C LEU A 143 -1.78 9.37 -13.39
N LEU A 144 -2.05 9.08 -14.66
CA LEU A 144 -1.00 9.02 -15.69
C LEU A 144 -0.59 10.40 -16.20
N GLN A 145 -1.52 11.37 -16.29
CA GLN A 145 -1.20 12.74 -16.71
C GLN A 145 -0.35 13.48 -15.68
N ASN A 146 -0.60 13.25 -14.39
CA ASN A 146 0.18 13.87 -13.31
C ASN A 146 1.59 13.25 -13.16
N ASN A 147 1.93 12.23 -13.95
CA ASN A 147 3.20 11.51 -13.87
C ASN A 147 3.84 11.38 -15.26
N PRO A 148 4.60 12.40 -15.72
CA PRO A 148 5.23 12.38 -17.05
C PRO A 148 6.23 11.23 -17.23
N ASP A 149 6.80 10.72 -16.14
CA ASP A 149 7.72 9.58 -16.12
C ASP A 149 7.00 8.21 -16.13
N ALA A 150 5.65 8.20 -16.04
CA ALA A 150 4.88 6.98 -16.17
C ALA A 150 5.08 6.44 -17.58
N ARG A 151 5.82 5.33 -17.70
CA ARG A 151 6.05 4.65 -18.98
C ARG A 151 4.72 4.21 -19.59
N LEU A 152 4.14 5.04 -20.45
CA LEU A 152 2.87 4.77 -21.13
C LEU A 152 2.93 3.46 -21.93
N THR A 153 4.11 3.08 -22.41
CA THR A 153 4.36 1.79 -23.07
C THR A 153 4.07 0.62 -22.13
N PHE A 154 4.52 0.66 -20.87
CA PHE A 154 4.19 -0.37 -19.88
C PHE A 154 2.68 -0.46 -19.66
N TRP A 155 2.00 0.67 -19.46
CA TRP A 155 0.56 0.67 -19.21
C TRP A 155 -0.26 0.22 -20.42
N LYS A 156 0.18 0.54 -21.64
CA LYS A 156 -0.38 -0.02 -22.87
C LYS A 156 -0.19 -1.54 -22.88
N CYS A 157 1.00 -2.07 -22.63
CA CYS A 157 1.21 -3.52 -22.57
C CYS A 157 0.35 -4.18 -21.47
N TRP A 158 0.31 -3.59 -20.27
CA TRP A 158 -0.47 -4.08 -19.13
C TRP A 158 -1.97 -4.19 -19.41
N PHE A 159 -2.51 -3.22 -20.14
CA PHE A 159 -3.91 -3.18 -20.54
C PHE A 159 -4.16 -3.64 -21.98
N LEU A 160 -3.21 -4.38 -22.57
CA LEU A 160 -3.32 -4.93 -23.94
C LEU A 160 -3.71 -3.87 -24.99
N GLY A 161 -3.16 -2.67 -24.86
CA GLY A 161 -3.35 -1.52 -25.74
C GLY A 161 -4.44 -0.53 -25.29
N ALA A 162 -5.41 -0.96 -24.49
CA ALA A 162 -6.59 -0.17 -24.13
C ALA A 162 -6.54 0.30 -22.66
N ILE A 163 -5.79 1.38 -22.40
CA ILE A 163 -5.74 1.99 -21.06
C ILE A 163 -7.14 2.48 -20.67
N PRO A 164 -7.68 2.07 -19.52
CA PRO A 164 -9.02 2.45 -19.08
C PRO A 164 -9.00 3.83 -18.42
N TRP A 165 -8.84 4.89 -19.21
CA TRP A 165 -8.59 6.26 -18.73
C TRP A 165 -9.60 6.78 -17.69
N SER A 166 -10.89 6.46 -17.84
CA SER A 166 -11.96 6.89 -16.93
C SER A 166 -12.10 6.01 -15.68
N ARG A 167 -11.40 4.87 -15.60
CA ARG A 167 -11.50 3.95 -14.46
C ARG A 167 -10.95 4.62 -13.22
N ARG A 168 -11.73 4.57 -12.14
CA ARG A 168 -11.30 5.03 -10.82
C ARG A 168 -10.35 4.04 -10.19
N THR A 169 -9.35 4.57 -9.50
CA THR A 169 -8.34 3.82 -8.76
C THR A 169 -7.90 4.58 -7.53
N ILE A 170 -7.13 3.92 -6.68
CA ILE A 170 -6.50 4.50 -5.50
C ILE A 170 -5.12 3.88 -5.32
N THR A 171 -4.11 4.66 -4.98
CA THR A 171 -2.72 4.17 -5.02
C THR A 171 -2.10 4.09 -3.62
N PRO A 172 -1.15 3.17 -3.39
CA PRO A 172 -0.28 3.20 -2.20
C PRO A 172 0.33 4.59 -1.96
N ALA A 173 0.68 5.29 -3.04
CA ALA A 173 1.23 6.63 -3.00
C ALA A 173 0.26 7.68 -2.47
N SER A 174 -1.03 7.62 -2.84
CA SER A 174 -2.02 8.56 -2.33
C SER A 174 -2.29 8.34 -0.83
N LEU A 175 -2.21 7.10 -0.35
CA LEU A 175 -2.22 6.78 1.07
C LEU A 175 -0.95 7.30 1.76
N TRP A 176 0.23 7.04 1.19
CA TRP A 176 1.51 7.47 1.75
C TRP A 176 1.58 8.99 1.93
N ARG A 177 1.04 9.77 0.98
CA ARG A 177 1.06 11.23 1.03
C ARG A 177 -0.03 11.85 1.91
N ASN A 178 -0.92 11.06 2.49
CA ASN A 178 -2.04 11.59 3.25
C ASN A 178 -1.55 12.31 4.54
N PRO A 179 -1.95 13.58 4.75
CA PRO A 179 -1.48 14.39 5.88
C PRO A 179 -2.06 13.94 7.23
N ASP A 180 -3.14 13.16 7.26
CA ASP A 180 -3.76 12.64 8.47
C ASP A 180 -2.98 11.44 9.04
N LEU A 181 -2.00 10.92 8.30
CA LEU A 181 -1.17 9.79 8.70
C LEU A 181 0.21 10.25 9.18
N ALA A 182 0.46 10.12 10.49
CA ALA A 182 1.74 10.36 11.13
C ALA A 182 2.71 9.19 10.89
N LEU A 183 3.98 9.49 10.62
CA LEU A 183 5.02 8.48 10.46
C LEU A 183 5.45 7.93 11.83
N ILE A 184 5.32 6.62 12.03
CA ILE A 184 5.76 5.93 13.25
C ILE A 184 7.16 5.35 13.06
N PHE A 185 7.42 4.79 11.88
CA PHE A 185 8.70 4.21 11.54
C PHE A 185 8.97 4.26 10.05
N HIS A 186 10.24 4.44 9.66
CA HIS A 186 10.72 4.27 8.29
C HIS A 186 12.18 3.82 8.34
N ASN A 187 12.50 2.62 7.85
CA ASN A 187 13.90 2.18 7.77
C ASN A 187 14.64 2.72 6.54
N LYS A 188 14.35 3.96 6.13
CA LYS A 188 15.10 4.60 5.05
C LYS A 188 16.57 4.72 5.51
N LYS A 189 17.51 4.12 4.77
CA LYS A 189 18.91 4.54 4.83
C LYS A 189 18.96 6.01 4.42
N THR A 190 19.49 6.86 5.26
CA THR A 190 19.69 8.29 4.98
C THR A 190 20.54 8.43 3.72
N GLU A 191 19.90 8.74 2.60
CA GLU A 191 20.46 9.57 1.55
C GLU A 191 19.37 10.60 1.23
N CYS A 192 19.56 11.80 1.78
CA CYS A 192 19.03 13.03 1.21
C CYS A 192 19.83 13.28 -0.06
N ASP A 193 19.23 13.04 -1.22
CA ASP A 193 19.21 13.99 -2.32
C ASP A 193 18.46 13.37 -3.51
N ASP A 194 18.01 14.27 -4.37
CA ASP A 194 17.36 14.16 -5.68
C ASP A 194 17.99 13.14 -6.68
N GLY A 195 18.97 12.32 -6.27
CA GLY A 195 19.63 11.30 -7.07
C GLY A 195 19.01 9.89 -7.00
N SER A 196 18.11 9.63 -6.05
CA SER A 196 17.54 8.27 -5.88
C SER A 196 16.67 7.82 -7.06
N LEU A 197 15.97 8.74 -7.75
CA LEU A 197 15.27 8.41 -9.00
C LEU A 197 16.24 7.98 -10.11
N LYS A 198 17.40 8.65 -10.22
CA LYS A 198 18.42 8.37 -11.24
C LYS A 198 19.14 7.04 -11.02
N LEU A 199 19.40 6.64 -9.77
CA LEU A 199 19.99 5.33 -9.45
C LEU A 199 18.99 4.18 -9.63
N TRP A 200 17.70 4.41 -9.35
CA TRP A 200 16.65 3.42 -9.64
C TRP A 200 16.42 3.21 -11.14
N GLU A 201 16.45 4.28 -11.95
CA GLU A 201 16.36 4.17 -13.42
C GLU A 201 17.55 3.42 -14.04
N ARG A 202 18.73 3.49 -13.42
CA ARG A 202 19.96 2.86 -13.93
C ARG A 202 20.01 1.35 -13.72
N ASN A 203 19.34 0.83 -12.69
CA ASN A 203 19.38 -0.60 -12.33
C ASN A 203 18.25 -1.43 -12.97
N TYR A 204 17.29 -0.79 -13.65
CA TYR A 204 16.15 -1.44 -14.30
C TYR A 204 15.97 -1.00 -15.77
N ARG A 205 17.07 -0.57 -16.41
CA ARG A 205 17.19 -0.55 -17.87
C ARG A 205 17.60 -1.92 -18.38
#